data_AF-F8UI31-F1
#
_entry.id   AF-F8UI31-F1
#
_cell.length_a   1.000
_cell.length_b   1.000
_cell.length_c   1.000
_cell.angle_alpha   90.00
_cell.angle_beta   90.00
_cell.angle_gamma   90.00
#
_symmetry.space_group_name_H-M   'P 1'
#
loop_
_entity.id
_entity.type
_entity.pdbx_description
1 polymer ?
#
loop_
_entity_poly.entity_id
_entity_poly.type
_entity_poly.pdbx_seq_one_letter_code
_entity_poly.pdbx_strand_id
1 'polypeptide(L)'
;MNDSLPAEMPFNEAVRIIDAAARMGVYLLICGGGEPLMYEHLEAVVEQARSRGMIVGISTNGWALTPERAVSLRRRGAVFVNVSID
;
A
#
# COMPACT_ATOMS: atom_id res chain seq x y z
N MET A 1 15.95 7.54 -25.82
CA MET A 1 15.74 6.75 -24.59
C MET A 1 14.26 6.82 -24.27
N ASN A 2 13.50 5.84 -24.75
CA ASN A 2 12.11 5.64 -24.32
C ASN A 2 12.11 4.35 -23.50
N ASP A 3 12.76 4.39 -22.34
CA ASP A 3 12.56 3.37 -21.32
C ASP A 3 11.26 3.77 -20.63
N SER A 4 10.14 3.42 -21.25
CA SER A 4 8.85 3.49 -20.58
C SER A 4 8.99 2.69 -19.28
N LEU A 5 8.72 3.34 -18.14
CA LEU A 5 8.68 2.65 -16.86
C LEU A 5 7.83 1.38 -17.01
N PRO A 6 8.22 0.26 -16.38
CA PRO A 6 7.38 -0.92 -16.33
C PRO A 6 5.98 -0.52 -15.88
N ALA A 7 4.95 -1.12 -16.47
CA ALA A 7 3.59 -0.93 -15.99
C ALA A 7 3.54 -1.26 -14.49
N GLU A 8 2.92 -0.38 -13.70
CA GLU A 8 2.69 -0.62 -12.28
C GLU A 8 1.92 -1.94 -12.08
N MET A 9 2.09 -2.55 -10.90
CA MET A 9 1.44 -3.81 -10.57
C MET A 9 -0.08 -3.70 -10.74
N PRO A 10 -0.72 -4.55 -11.54
CA PRO A 10 -2.17 -4.57 -11.64
C PRO A 10 -2.84 -4.91 -10.31
N PHE A 11 -3.99 -4.29 -10.02
CA PHE A 11 -4.69 -4.49 -8.75
C PHE A 11 -5.01 -5.96 -8.43
N ASN A 12 -5.43 -6.73 -9.44
CA ASN A 12 -5.75 -8.16 -9.29
C ASN A 12 -4.52 -8.99 -8.90
N GLU A 13 -3.33 -8.59 -9.34
CA GLU A 13 -2.09 -9.23 -8.94
C GLU A 13 -1.74 -8.92 -7.48
N ALA A 14 -1.90 -7.66 -7.06
CA ALA A 14 -1.74 -7.29 -5.65
C ALA A 14 -2.67 -8.10 -4.74
N VAL A 15 -3.95 -8.24 -5.11
CA VAL A 15 -4.93 -9.04 -4.36
C VAL A 15 -4.50 -10.51 -4.28
N ARG A 16 -4.04 -11.10 -5.40
CA ARG A 16 -3.54 -12.49 -5.42
C ARG A 16 -2.35 -12.69 -4.48
N ILE A 17 -1.44 -11.72 -4.41
CA ILE A 17 -0.28 -11.76 -3.52
C ILE A 17 -0.74 -11.68 -2.06
N ILE A 18 -1.64 -10.75 -1.74
CA ILE A 18 -2.20 -10.61 -0.38
C ILE A 18 -2.91 -11.90 0.04
N ASP A 19 -3.70 -12.51 -0.84
CA ASP A 19 -4.38 -13.80 -0.61
C ASP A 19 -3.38 -14.92 -0.30
N ALA A 20 -2.31 -15.02 -1.08
CA ALA A 20 -1.27 -16.02 -0.87
C ALA A 20 -0.54 -15.78 0.46
N ALA A 21 -0.15 -14.54 0.73
CA ALA A 21 0.52 -14.16 1.96
C ALA A 21 -0.34 -14.44 3.20
N ALA A 22 -1.64 -14.12 3.15
CA ALA A 22 -2.58 -14.42 4.22
C ALA A 22 -2.70 -15.94 4.48
N ARG A 23 -2.76 -16.77 3.43
CA ARG A 23 -2.75 -18.24 3.58
C ARG A 23 -1.44 -18.78 4.17
N MET A 24 -0.34 -18.06 3.99
CA MET A 24 0.96 -18.38 4.59
C MET A 24 1.11 -17.88 6.03
N GLY A 25 0.09 -17.22 6.59
CA GLY A 25 0.12 -16.68 7.95
C GLY A 25 0.87 -15.34 8.08
N VAL A 26 1.12 -14.64 6.96
CA VAL A 26 1.68 -13.29 7.01
C VAL A 26 0.67 -12.36 7.69
N TYR A 27 1.12 -11.69 8.74
CA TYR A 27 0.26 -10.82 9.56
C TYR A 27 0.54 -9.32 9.37
N LEU A 28 1.63 -8.95 8.70
CA LEU A 28 2.03 -7.55 8.49
C LEU A 28 2.36 -7.31 7.01
N LEU A 29 1.70 -6.32 6.43
CA LEU A 29 2.00 -5.79 5.10
C LEU A 29 2.51 -4.35 5.25
N ILE A 30 3.69 -4.06 4.67
CA ILE A 30 4.19 -2.69 4.58
C ILE A 30 4.19 -2.30 3.10
N CYS A 31 3.37 -1.32 2.74
CA CYS A 31 3.38 -0.71 1.41
C CYS A 31 4.56 0.26 1.33
N GLY A 32 5.55 -0.07 0.49
CA GLY A 32 6.73 0.75 0.20
C GLY A 32 6.99 0.81 -1.31
N GLY A 33 8.24 0.61 -1.72
CA GLY A 33 8.66 0.67 -3.12
C GLY A 33 9.41 1.96 -3.43
N GLY A 34 9.09 2.61 -4.56
CA GLY A 34 9.56 3.97 -4.86
C GLY A 34 8.80 5.01 -4.03
N GLU A 35 7.51 5.18 -4.30
CA GLU A 35 6.60 5.99 -3.48
C GLU A 35 5.20 5.35 -3.49
N PRO A 36 4.74 4.72 -2.39
CA PRO A 36 3.48 4.00 -2.39
C PRO A 36 2.26 4.90 -2.63
N LEU A 37 2.34 6.19 -2.29
CA LEU A 37 1.26 7.14 -2.59
C LEU A 37 1.11 7.37 -4.11
N MET A 38 2.06 6.99 -4.96
CA MET A 38 1.87 7.05 -6.41
C MET A 38 1.03 5.89 -6.95
N TYR A 39 0.83 4.84 -6.16
CA TYR A 39 0.04 3.69 -6.59
C TYR A 39 -1.45 3.99 -6.52
N GLU A 40 -2.12 3.94 -7.67
CA GLU A 40 -3.53 4.33 -7.82
C GLU A 40 -4.50 3.46 -7.00
N HIS A 41 -4.11 2.22 -6.67
CA HIS A 41 -4.93 1.27 -5.93
C HIS A 41 -4.49 1.10 -4.47
N LEU A 42 -3.66 1.99 -3.93
CA LEU A 42 -3.12 1.86 -2.56
C LEU A 42 -4.24 1.68 -1.53
N GLU A 43 -5.27 2.53 -1.55
CA GLU A 43 -6.41 2.47 -0.65
C GLU A 43 -7.11 1.11 -0.73
N ALA A 44 -7.34 0.60 -1.94
CA ALA A 44 -7.97 -0.69 -2.15
C ALA A 44 -7.09 -1.84 -1.65
N VAL A 45 -5.76 -1.76 -1.84
CA VAL A 45 -4.79 -2.73 -1.29
C VAL A 45 -4.83 -2.75 0.23
N VAL A 46 -4.85 -1.58 0.88
CA VAL A 46 -5.00 -1.47 2.35
C VAL A 46 -6.27 -2.21 2.79
N GLU A 47 -7.40 -1.92 2.14
CA GLU A 47 -8.68 -2.56 2.47
C GLU A 47 -8.64 -4.09 2.30
N GLN A 48 -8.06 -4.59 1.21
CA GLN A 48 -7.95 -6.03 0.94
C GLN A 48 -7.03 -6.75 1.94
N ALA A 49 -5.92 -6.14 2.33
CA ALA A 49 -5.04 -6.72 3.34
C ALA A 49 -5.71 -6.72 4.73
N ARG A 50 -6.40 -5.63 5.08
CA ARG A 50 -7.14 -5.52 6.34
C ARG A 50 -8.29 -6.52 6.44
N SER A 51 -9.02 -6.78 5.36
CA SER A 51 -10.09 -7.79 5.36
C SER A 51 -9.59 -9.22 5.58
N ARG A 52 -8.29 -9.46 5.39
CA ARG A 52 -7.61 -10.74 5.66
C ARG A 52 -6.89 -10.78 7.01
N GLY A 53 -7.14 -9.79 7.87
CA GLY A 53 -6.58 -9.74 9.23
C GLY A 53 -5.16 -9.21 9.32
N MET A 54 -4.56 -8.74 8.22
CA MET A 54 -3.21 -8.17 8.26
C MET A 54 -3.21 -6.80 8.94
N ILE A 55 -2.12 -6.46 9.61
CA ILE A 55 -1.76 -5.08 9.94
C ILE A 55 -1.15 -4.45 8.69
N VAL A 56 -1.53 -3.21 8.39
CA VAL A 56 -1.01 -2.50 7.21
C VAL A 56 -0.27 -1.24 7.63
N GLY A 57 0.98 -1.12 7.21
CA GLY A 57 1.81 0.08 7.33
C GLY A 57 2.14 0.68 5.96
N ILE A 58 2.43 1.98 5.92
CA ILE A 58 2.83 2.68 4.70
C ILE A 58 4.17 3.39 4.96
N SER A 59 5.16 3.19 4.10
CA SER A 59 6.45 3.88 4.16
C SER A 59 6.58 4.84 2.98
N THR A 60 6.61 6.14 3.23
CA THR A 60 6.46 7.19 2.21
C THR A 60 7.44 8.34 2.44
N ASN A 61 7.79 9.07 1.38
CA ASN A 61 8.46 10.37 1.50
C ASN A 61 7.51 11.49 1.99
N GLY A 62 6.20 11.21 2.07
CA GLY A 62 5.17 12.12 2.57
C GLY A 62 4.74 13.22 1.59
N TRP A 63 5.41 13.39 0.46
CA TRP A 63 5.16 14.49 -0.48
C TRP A 63 3.72 14.48 -1.03
N ALA A 64 3.22 13.31 -1.42
CA ALA A 64 1.89 13.15 -1.99
C ALA A 64 0.78 12.88 -0.94
N LEU A 65 1.09 13.03 0.36
CA LEU A 65 0.15 12.76 1.44
C LEU A 65 -0.69 13.99 1.75
N THR A 66 -1.92 14.03 1.25
CA THR A 66 -2.89 15.08 1.62
C THR A 66 -3.70 14.70 2.87
N PRO A 67 -4.31 15.67 3.57
CA PRO A 67 -5.21 15.39 4.69
C PRO A 67 -6.36 14.44 4.33
N GLU A 68 -6.98 14.63 3.17
CA GLU A 68 -8.08 13.80 2.67
C GLU A 68 -7.61 12.37 2.46
N ARG A 69 -6.41 12.21 1.89
CA ARG A 69 -5.83 10.90 1.64
C ARG A 69 -5.41 10.21 2.92
N ALA A 70 -4.84 10.94 3.89
CA ALA A 70 -4.53 10.40 5.20
C ALA A 70 -5.79 9.89 5.92
N VAL A 71 -6.90 10.64 5.86
CA VAL A 71 -8.21 10.21 6.39
C VAL A 71 -8.73 8.98 5.63
N SER A 72 -8.61 8.97 4.30
CA SER A 72 -9.01 7.86 3.43
C SER A 72 -8.29 6.54 3.78
N LEU A 73 -6.97 6.61 3.98
CA LEU A 73 -6.12 5.47 4.35
C LEU A 73 -6.41 4.98 5.77
N ARG A 74 -6.55 5.92 6.73
CA ARG A 74 -6.92 5.60 8.11
C ARG A 74 -8.27 4.88 8.18
N ARG A 75 -9.28 5.35 7.45
CA ARG A 75 -10.63 4.74 7.41
C ARG A 75 -10.61 3.30 6.88
N ARG A 76 -9.70 2.99 5.97
CA ARG A 76 -9.52 1.64 5.42
C ARG A 76 -8.66 0.73 6.28
N GLY A 77 -8.11 1.26 7.38
CA GLY A 77 -7.41 0.50 8.39
C GLY A 77 -5.90 0.50 8.28
N ALA A 78 -5.29 1.45 7.54
CA ALA A 78 -3.86 1.69 7.67
C ALA A 78 -3.54 2.06 9.13
N VAL A 79 -2.60 1.33 9.73
CA VAL A 79 -2.34 1.36 11.18
C VAL A 79 -1.23 2.35 11.51
N PHE A 80 -0.24 2.49 10.64
CA PHE A 80 0.84 3.45 10.80
C PHE A 80 1.39 3.93 9.46
N VAL A 81 1.96 5.13 9.47
CA VAL A 81 2.67 5.74 8.34
C VAL A 81 4.07 6.10 8.83
N ASN A 82 5.09 5.59 8.15
CA ASN A 82 6.49 5.96 8.34
C ASN A 82 6.83 7.01 7.29
N VAL A 83 7.31 8.18 7.73
CA VAL A 83 7.71 9.27 6.85
C VAL A 83 9.24 9.38 6.89
N SER A 84 9.88 9.28 5.73
CA SER A 84 11.33 9.47 5.60
C SER A 84 11.69 10.95 5.76
N ILE A 85 12.62 11.25 6.66
CA ILE A 85 13.16 12.60 6.91
C ILE A 85 14.68 12.47 6.92
N ASP A 86 15.34 13.20 6.02
CA ASP A 86 16.81 13.29 5.90
C ASP A 86 17.34 14.62 6.46
#